data_AF-A0A090G8E1-F1
#
_entry.id   AF-A0A090G8E1-F1
#
_cell.length_a   1.000
_cell.length_b   1.000
_cell.length_c   1.000
_cell.angle_alpha   90.00
_cell.angle_beta   90.00
_cell.angle_gamma   90.00
#
_symmetry.space_group_name_H-M   'P 1'
#
loop_
_entity.id
_entity.type
_entity.pdbx_description
1 polymer ?
#
loop_
_entity_poly.entity_id
_entity_poly.type
_entity_poly.pdbx_seq_one_letter_code
_entity_poly.pdbx_strand_id
1 'polypeptide(L)'
;MVTTALFLEYEAVLARSEQMAVHGLTAVKLDQLLAGFAALAEPVEPHFLWRPQLADPKDEMVLEAAVNGRADALVTYNRRDFSAAADRFGVSVISPAELLEGIRT
;
A
#
# COMPACT_ATOMS: atom_id res chain seq x y z
N MET A 1 -4.70 4.70 -4.91
CA MET A 1 -4.66 5.52 -3.68
C MET A 1 -3.28 5.40 -3.08
N VAL A 2 -2.58 6.50 -2.80
CA VAL A 2 -1.24 6.48 -2.20
C VAL A 2 -1.00 7.76 -1.40
N THR A 3 -0.43 7.63 -0.21
CA THR A 3 0.09 8.77 0.56
C THR A 3 1.56 9.00 0.22
N THR A 4 2.10 10.19 0.49
CA THR A 4 3.54 10.46 0.29
C THR A 4 4.42 9.45 1.03
N ALA A 5 4.07 9.11 2.27
CA ALA A 5 4.83 8.14 3.07
C ALA A 5 4.86 6.75 2.41
N LEU A 6 3.71 6.26 1.94
CA LEU A 6 3.63 4.95 1.28
C LEU A 6 4.38 4.92 -0.06
N PHE A 7 4.33 6.03 -0.83
CA PHE A 7 5.07 6.14 -2.08
C PHE A 7 6.59 6.08 -1.85
N LEU A 8 7.09 6.81 -0.84
CA LEU A 8 8.51 6.80 -0.49
C LEU A 8 8.96 5.43 0.05
N GLU A 9 8.10 4.69 0.75
CA GLU A 9 8.41 3.31 1.15
C GLU A 9 8.56 2.40 -0.09
N TYR A 10 7.70 2.53 -1.10
CA TYR A 10 7.85 1.78 -2.36
C TYR A 10 9.17 2.10 -3.05
N GLU A 11 9.53 3.38 -3.16
CA GLU A 11 10.82 3.80 -3.69
C GLU A 11 11.98 3.18 -2.90
N ALA A 12 11.97 3.32 -1.56
CA ALA A 12 13.02 2.83 -0.69
C ALA A 12 13.16 1.30 -0.71
N VAL A 13 12.06 0.55 -0.85
CA VAL A 13 12.07 -0.92 -0.96
C VAL A 13 12.60 -1.34 -2.32
N LEU A 14 12.08 -0.78 -3.41
CA LEU A 14 12.45 -1.17 -4.77
C LEU A 14 13.87 -0.75 -5.15
N ALA A 15 14.40 0.32 -4.54
CA ALA A 15 15.77 0.79 -4.75
C ALA A 15 16.83 -0.07 -4.04
N ARG A 16 16.45 -1.04 -3.20
CA ARG A 16 17.41 -1.96 -2.55
C ARG A 16 18.09 -2.83 -3.61
N SER A 17 19.39 -3.04 -3.48
CA SER A 17 20.18 -3.73 -4.51
C SER A 17 19.69 -5.15 -4.78
N GLU A 18 19.25 -5.87 -3.74
CA GLU A 18 18.65 -7.19 -3.89
C GLU A 18 17.32 -7.18 -4.66
N GLN A 19 16.49 -6.16 -4.47
CA GLN A 19 15.23 -6.01 -5.21
C GLN A 19 15.52 -5.61 -6.66
N MET A 20 16.40 -4.64 -6.88
CA MET A 20 16.80 -4.23 -8.22
C MET A 20 17.37 -5.40 -9.01
N ALA A 21 18.19 -6.26 -8.37
CA ALA A 21 18.78 -7.43 -9.00
C ALA A 21 17.72 -8.49 -9.38
N VAL A 22 16.81 -8.85 -8.47
CA VAL A 22 15.78 -9.86 -8.72
C VAL A 22 14.80 -9.43 -9.81
N HIS A 23 14.48 -8.13 -9.87
CA HIS A 23 13.54 -7.57 -10.85
C HIS A 23 14.20 -7.05 -12.13
N GLY A 24 15.54 -7.11 -12.25
CA GLY A 24 16.28 -6.57 -13.40
C GLY A 24 16.09 -5.06 -13.60
N LEU A 25 15.89 -4.33 -12.51
CA LEU A 25 15.69 -2.89 -12.53
C LEU A 25 17.04 -2.15 -12.61
N THR A 26 17.04 -1.08 -13.38
CA THR A 26 18.07 -0.03 -13.32
C THR A 26 17.46 1.17 -12.60
N ALA A 27 18.26 2.10 -12.10
CA ALA A 27 17.75 3.33 -11.48
C ALA A 27 16.76 4.06 -12.41
N VAL A 28 17.11 4.21 -13.69
CA VAL A 28 16.25 4.85 -14.70
C VAL A 28 14.90 4.11 -14.87
N LYS A 29 14.91 2.77 -14.88
CA LYS A 29 13.67 1.99 -14.98
C LYS A 29 12.81 2.11 -13.72
N LEU A 30 13.44 2.18 -12.54
CA LEU A 30 12.74 2.39 -11.28
C LEU A 30 12.05 3.76 -11.27
N ASP A 31 12.75 4.82 -11.64
CA ASP A 31 12.19 6.17 -11.73
C ASP A 31 11.00 6.21 -12.70
N GLN A 32 11.13 5.58 -13.87
CA GLN A 32 10.04 5.50 -14.85
C GLN A 32 8.83 4.71 -14.32
N LEU A 33 9.06 3.60 -13.61
CA LEU A 33 8.01 2.80 -12.98
C LEU A 33 7.25 3.63 -11.93
N LEU A 34 7.98 4.29 -11.03
CA LEU A 34 7.40 5.11 -9.96
C LEU A 34 6.65 6.33 -10.52
N ALA A 35 7.18 6.97 -11.56
CA ALA A 35 6.49 8.06 -12.26
C ALA A 35 5.18 7.58 -12.92
N GLY A 36 5.21 6.41 -13.57
CA GLY A 36 4.01 5.81 -14.16
C GLY A 36 2.96 5.44 -13.10
N PHE A 37 3.39 4.87 -11.98
CA PHE A 37 2.51 4.60 -10.84
C PHE A 37 1.90 5.88 -10.27
N ALA A 38 2.72 6.92 -10.02
CA ALA A 38 2.26 8.21 -9.52
C ALA A 38 1.23 8.87 -10.45
N ALA A 39 1.39 8.73 -11.77
CA ALA A 39 0.46 9.28 -12.75
C ALA A 39 -0.93 8.59 -12.75
N LEU A 40 -1.01 7.34 -12.29
CA LEU A 40 -2.24 6.55 -12.22
C LEU A 40 -2.85 6.52 -10.81
N ALA A 41 -2.05 6.73 -9.78
CA ALA A 41 -2.48 6.64 -8.41
C ALA A 41 -3.28 7.88 -7.98
N GLU A 42 -4.39 7.65 -7.29
CA GLU A 42 -5.08 8.71 -6.55
C GLU A 42 -4.24 9.15 -5.33
N PRO A 43 -3.86 10.44 -5.19
CA PRO A 43 -3.14 10.91 -4.02
C PRO A 43 -4.06 11.01 -2.80
N VAL A 44 -3.56 10.57 -1.65
CA VAL A 44 -4.26 10.66 -0.36
C VAL A 44 -3.45 11.56 0.57
N GLU A 45 -4.04 12.69 0.97
CA GLU A 45 -3.47 13.55 2.00
C GLU A 45 -3.93 13.04 3.38
N PRO A 46 -3.02 12.62 4.27
CA PRO A 46 -3.39 12.19 5.60
C PRO A 46 -3.75 13.40 6.48
N HIS A 47 -5.01 13.48 6.91
CA HIS A 47 -5.47 14.53 7.82
C HIS A 47 -5.37 14.13 9.30
N PHE A 48 -5.35 12.83 9.56
CA PHE A 48 -5.23 12.26 10.89
C PHE A 48 -4.31 11.05 10.89
N LEU A 49 -3.53 10.92 11.96
CA LEU A 49 -2.68 9.76 12.24
C LEU A 49 -3.29 9.05 13.45
N TRP A 50 -3.78 7.83 13.26
CA TRP A 50 -4.44 7.06 14.32
C TRP A 50 -3.50 6.09 15.04
N ARG A 51 -2.17 6.30 14.94
CA ARG A 51 -1.19 5.39 15.52
C ARG A 51 -1.20 5.40 17.06
N PRO A 52 -0.95 4.26 17.73
CA PRO A 52 -0.77 2.93 17.13
C PRO A 52 -2.10 2.19 16.94
N GLN A 53 -2.27 1.54 15.79
CA GLN A 53 -3.33 0.56 15.53
C GLN A 53 -2.78 -0.84 15.26
N LEU A 54 -1.54 -0.96 14.77
CA LEU A 54 -0.92 -2.21 14.35
C LEU A 54 0.29 -2.57 15.23
N ALA A 55 0.64 -3.85 15.24
CA ALA A 55 1.79 -4.34 16.01
C ALA A 55 3.12 -3.96 15.36
N ASP A 56 3.20 -3.93 14.03
CA ASP A 56 4.35 -3.43 13.28
C ASP A 56 4.12 -1.94 12.93
N PRO A 57 4.93 -1.01 13.48
CA PRO A 57 4.82 0.41 13.15
C PRO A 57 5.03 0.74 11.66
N LYS A 58 5.68 -0.14 10.89
CA LYS A 58 5.87 0.05 9.44
C LYS A 58 4.60 -0.19 8.65
N ASP A 59 3.71 -1.04 9.16
CA ASP A 59 2.43 -1.36 8.50
C ASP A 59 1.39 -0.24 8.68
N GLU A 60 1.59 0.65 9.66
CA GLU A 60 0.68 1.78 9.96
C GLU A 60 0.42 2.64 8.72
N MET A 61 1.45 2.93 7.92
CA MET A 61 1.30 3.79 6.75
C MET A 61 0.38 3.19 5.68
N VAL A 62 0.27 1.86 5.63
CA VAL A 62 -0.63 1.15 4.70
C VAL A 62 -2.07 1.30 5.17
N LEU A 63 -2.33 1.08 6.46
CA LEU A 63 -3.66 1.27 7.05
C LEU A 63 -4.09 2.74 6.96
N GLU A 64 -3.18 3.67 7.25
CA GLU A 64 -3.46 5.11 7.16
C GLU A 64 -3.85 5.56 5.75
N ALA A 65 -3.17 5.03 4.72
CA ALA A 65 -3.52 5.33 3.34
C ALA A 65 -4.94 4.83 3.00
N ALA A 66 -5.29 3.63 3.47
CA ALA A 66 -6.63 3.08 3.27
C ALA A 66 -7.72 3.90 3.99
N VAL A 67 -7.48 4.24 5.26
CA VAL A 67 -8.47 4.97 6.09
C VAL A 67 -8.63 6.42 5.64
N ASN A 68 -7.54 7.18 5.49
CA ASN A 68 -7.63 8.58 5.05
C ASN A 68 -8.18 8.67 3.61
N GLY A 69 -7.88 7.67 2.79
CA GLY A 69 -8.40 7.57 1.43
C GLY A 69 -9.86 7.14 1.34
N ARG A 70 -10.44 6.58 2.41
CA ARG A 70 -11.77 5.93 2.39
C ARG A 70 -11.85 4.75 1.40
N ALA A 71 -10.81 3.92 1.39
CA ALA A 71 -10.78 2.73 0.55
C ALA A 71 -11.88 1.74 0.97
N ASP A 72 -12.57 1.16 -0.01
CA ASP A 72 -13.54 0.09 0.24
C ASP A 72 -12.87 -1.18 0.81
N ALA A 73 -11.62 -1.42 0.40
CA ALA A 73 -10.84 -2.57 0.85
C ALA A 73 -9.33 -2.29 0.91
N LEU A 74 -8.66 -2.93 1.87
CA LEU A 74 -7.21 -3.10 1.95
C LEU A 74 -6.85 -4.49 1.40
N VAL A 75 -6.12 -4.50 0.28
CA VAL A 75 -5.77 -5.72 -0.45
C VAL A 75 -4.35 -6.15 -0.04
N THR A 76 -4.24 -7.27 0.68
CA THR A 76 -2.95 -7.75 1.21
C THR A 76 -2.92 -9.26 1.41
N TYR A 77 -1.73 -9.85 1.35
CA TYR A 77 -1.51 -11.21 1.84
C TYR A 77 -1.39 -11.25 3.38
N ASN A 78 -1.01 -10.14 4.04
CA ASN A 78 -0.91 -10.07 5.49
C ASN A 78 -2.26 -9.79 6.16
N ARG A 79 -3.28 -10.62 5.91
CA ARG A 79 -4.64 -10.36 6.43
C ARG A 79 -4.68 -10.31 7.95
N ARG A 80 -4.00 -11.29 8.58
CA ARG A 80 -4.02 -11.49 10.04
C ARG A 80 -3.63 -10.23 10.81
N ASP A 81 -2.59 -9.54 10.35
CA ASP A 81 -2.05 -8.42 11.12
C ASP A 81 -2.89 -7.14 10.91
N PHE A 82 -3.63 -7.04 9.79
CA PHE A 82 -4.46 -5.87 9.47
C PHE A 82 -5.94 -5.98 9.88
N SER A 83 -6.54 -7.18 9.85
CA SER A 83 -8.01 -7.36 10.00
C SER A 83 -8.59 -6.63 11.20
N ALA A 84 -8.05 -6.86 12.40
CA ALA A 84 -8.61 -6.30 13.63
C ALA A 84 -8.55 -4.77 13.71
N ALA A 85 -7.55 -4.16 13.07
CA ALA A 85 -7.42 -2.71 13.02
C ALA A 85 -8.30 -2.11 11.92
N ALA A 86 -8.27 -2.68 10.71
CA ALA A 86 -9.06 -2.21 9.57
C ALA A 86 -10.57 -2.27 9.83
N ASP A 87 -11.05 -3.31 10.51
CA ASP A 87 -12.46 -3.46 10.88
C ASP A 87 -12.98 -2.28 11.73
N ARG A 88 -12.13 -1.67 12.58
CA ARG A 88 -12.51 -0.50 13.40
C ARG A 88 -12.79 0.74 12.56
N PHE A 89 -12.25 0.79 11.35
CA PHE A 89 -12.44 1.88 10.40
C PHE A 89 -13.40 1.51 9.27
N GLY A 90 -14.00 0.31 9.31
CA GLY A 90 -14.92 -0.16 8.29
C GLY A 90 -14.26 -0.50 6.95
N VAL A 91 -12.96 -0.78 6.94
CA VAL A 91 -12.21 -1.16 5.72
C VAL A 91 -12.12 -2.68 5.63
N SER A 92 -12.60 -3.27 4.53
CA SER A 92 -12.54 -4.72 4.34
C SER A 92 -11.11 -5.18 4.06
N VAL A 93 -10.66 -6.28 4.66
CA VAL A 93 -9.33 -6.86 4.37
C VAL A 93 -9.47 -8.11 3.51
N ILE A 94 -9.03 -8.01 2.26
CA ILE A 94 -9.12 -9.08 1.26
C ILE A 94 -7.75 -9.43 0.70
N SER A 95 -7.61 -10.64 0.18
CA SER A 95 -6.45 -11.08 -0.57
C SER A 95 -6.50 -10.61 -2.03
N PRO A 96 -5.35 -10.53 -2.72
CA PRO A 96 -5.33 -10.26 -4.16
C PRO A 96 -6.15 -11.27 -4.98
N ALA A 97 -6.22 -12.53 -4.55
CA ALA A 97 -7.03 -13.56 -5.23
C ALA A 97 -8.54 -13.25 -5.16
N GLU A 98 -9.04 -12.94 -3.96
CA GLU A 98 -10.45 -12.54 -3.75
C GLU A 98 -10.82 -11.30 -4.58
N LEU A 99 -9.92 -10.31 -4.67
CA LEU A 99 -10.15 -9.14 -5.53
C LEU A 99 -10.31 -9.53 -7.00
N LEU A 100 -9.41 -10.36 -7.53
CA LEU A 100 -9.45 -10.77 -8.94
C LEU A 100 -10.67 -11.63 -9.27
N GLU A 101 -11.11 -12.48 -8.34
CA GLU A 101 -12.34 -13.24 -8.49
C GLU A 101 -13.57 -12.33 -8.61
N GLY A 102 -13.63 -11.24 -7.82
CA GLY A 102 -14.73 -10.27 -7.88
C GLY A 102 -14.81 -9.48 -9.20
N ILE A 103 -13.67 -9.15 -9.82
CA ILE A 103 -13.60 -8.37 -11.07
C ILE A 103 -14.01 -9.19 -12.30
N ARG A 104 -13.99 -10.53 -12.21
CA ARG A 104 -14.37 -11.43 -13.33
C ARG A 104 -15.87 -11.52 -13.60
N THR A 105 -16.67 -10.69 -12.95
CA THR A 105 -18.15 -10.63 -13.06
C THR A 105 -18.57 -9.60 -14.09
#